data_AF-A0A847JFF9-F1
#
_entry.id   AF-A0A847JFF9-F1
#
_cell.length_a   1.000
_cell.length_b   1.000
_cell.length_c   1.000
_cell.angle_alpha   90.00
_cell.angle_beta   90.00
_cell.angle_gamma   90.00
#
_symmetry.space_group_name_H-M   'P 1'
#
loop_
_entity.id
_entity.type
_entity.pdbx_description
1 polymer ?
#
loop_
_entity_poly.entity_id
_entity_poly.type
_entity_poly.pdbx_seq_one_letter_code
_entity_poly.pdbx_strand_id
1 'polypeptide(L)'
;MTIAEALEDLAVVLGARSVDYGAPNLAFDRIARLWSVALGVDITPRRVALLLALMKAARLVENEDHEDGWADLAGYAVIGAVVGRVAE
;
A
#
# COMPACT_ATOMS: atom_id res chain seq x y z
N MET A 1 -16.06 -13.36 12.76
CA MET A 1 -15.92 -12.11 12.01
C MET A 1 -16.66 -12.24 10.69
N THR A 2 -17.56 -11.31 10.40
CA THR A 2 -18.19 -11.14 9.07
C THR A 2 -17.30 -10.29 8.17
N ILE A 3 -17.56 -10.28 6.86
CA ILE A 3 -16.81 -9.41 5.93
C ILE A 3 -16.98 -7.93 6.30
N ALA A 4 -18.16 -7.52 6.76
CA ALA A 4 -18.42 -6.14 7.18
C ALA A 4 -17.55 -5.76 8.39
N GLU A 5 -17.51 -6.60 9.42
CA GLU A 5 -16.65 -6.42 10.60
C GLU A 5 -15.16 -6.35 10.18
N ALA A 6 -14.72 -7.23 9.28
CA ALA A 6 -13.35 -7.22 8.78
C ALA A 6 -12.97 -5.93 8.04
N LEU A 7 -13.90 -5.35 7.27
CA LEU A 7 -13.69 -4.09 6.57
C LEU A 7 -13.64 -2.90 7.52
N GLU A 8 -14.47 -2.90 8.56
CA GLU A 8 -14.46 -1.87 9.60
C GLU A 8 -13.14 -1.88 10.38
N ASP A 9 -12.68 -3.06 10.81
CA ASP A 9 -11.39 -3.22 11.49
C ASP A 9 -10.23 -2.77 10.61
N LEU A 10 -10.23 -3.17 9.34
CA LEU A 10 -9.21 -2.73 8.38
C LEU A 10 -9.20 -1.22 8.20
N ALA A 11 -10.37 -0.57 8.12
CA ALA A 11 -10.46 0.88 7.97
C ALA A 11 -9.85 1.60 9.19
N VAL A 12 -10.06 1.09 10.40
CA VAL A 12 -9.43 1.62 11.63
C VAL A 12 -7.91 1.50 11.56
N VAL A 13 -7.39 0.32 11.21
CA VAL A 13 -5.95 0.07 11.10
C VAL A 13 -5.30 0.98 10.05
N LEU A 14 -5.89 1.07 8.86
CA LEU A 14 -5.37 1.91 7.78
C LEU A 14 -5.47 3.40 8.11
N GLY A 15 -6.54 3.82 8.78
CA GLY A 15 -6.72 5.18 9.27
C GLY A 15 -5.62 5.58 10.25
N ALA A 16 -5.32 4.74 11.25
CA ALA A 16 -4.24 4.97 12.20
C ALA A 16 -2.87 5.08 11.51
N ARG A 17 -2.55 4.15 10.60
CA ARG A 17 -1.30 4.18 9.84
C ARG A 17 -1.15 5.41 8.94
N SER A 18 -2.25 5.94 8.40
CA SER A 18 -2.21 7.16 7.57
C SER A 18 -1.76 8.39 8.37
N VAL A 19 -2.08 8.45 9.66
CA VAL A 19 -1.66 9.53 10.57
C VAL A 19 -0.16 9.45 10.82
N ASP A 20 0.38 8.24 11.02
CA ASP A 20 1.79 8.02 11.34
C ASP A 20 2.73 8.24 10.14
N TYR A 21 2.33 7.78 8.95
CA TYR A 21 3.18 7.81 7.76
C TYR A 21 3.01 9.07 6.89
N GLY A 22 2.01 9.89 7.19
CA GLY A 22 1.67 11.08 6.40
C GLY A 22 1.08 10.75 5.03
N ALA A 23 0.97 11.78 4.18
CA ALA A 23 0.23 11.68 2.92
C ALA A 23 0.88 10.67 1.94
N PRO A 24 0.17 9.58 1.55
CA PRO A 24 0.74 8.51 0.71
C PRO A 24 1.19 8.99 -0.67
N ASN A 25 0.55 10.01 -1.22
CA ASN A 25 0.91 10.60 -2.52
C ASN A 25 2.37 11.07 -2.55
N LEU A 26 2.85 11.77 -1.52
CA LEU A 26 4.22 12.28 -1.48
C LEU A 26 5.24 11.15 -1.34
N ALA A 27 4.94 10.14 -0.51
CA ALA A 27 5.84 9.04 -0.28
C ALA A 27 6.00 8.17 -1.53
N PHE A 28 4.90 7.82 -2.19
CA PHE A 28 4.90 6.94 -3.36
C PHE A 28 5.47 7.63 -4.61
N ASP A 29 5.24 8.94 -4.77
CA ASP A 29 5.89 9.73 -5.81
C ASP A 29 7.42 9.75 -5.65
N ARG A 30 7.89 9.91 -4.42
CA ARG A 30 9.34 9.89 -4.12
C ARG A 30 9.94 8.51 -4.39
N ILE A 31 9.29 7.43 -3.94
CA ILE A 31 9.75 6.06 -4.21
C ILE A 31 9.78 5.79 -5.71
N ALA A 32 8.73 6.18 -6.43
CA ALA A 32 8.64 6.05 -7.88
C ALA A 32 9.85 6.70 -8.57
N ARG A 33 10.15 7.96 -8.24
CA ARG A 33 11.31 8.68 -8.80
C ARG A 33 12.64 7.99 -8.46
N LEU A 34 12.82 7.54 -7.23
CA LEU A 34 14.04 6.85 -6.80
C LEU A 34 14.23 5.54 -7.56
N TRP A 35 13.18 4.73 -7.66
CA TRP A 35 13.22 3.46 -8.37
C TRP A 35 13.40 3.66 -9.87
N SER A 36 12.81 4.70 -10.45
CA SER A 36 13.01 5.01 -11.87
C SER A 36 14.47 5.27 -12.20
N VAL A 37 15.14 6.07 -11.36
CA VAL A 37 16.58 6.35 -11.52
C VAL A 37 17.41 5.09 -11.32
N ALA A 38 17.13 4.33 -10.27
CA ALA A 38 17.92 3.14 -9.92
C ALA A 38 17.80 2.01 -10.95
N LEU A 39 16.62 1.83 -11.55
CA LEU A 39 16.32 0.72 -12.46
C LEU A 39 16.41 1.11 -13.95
N GLY A 40 16.55 2.41 -14.25
CA GLY A 40 16.60 2.90 -15.63
C GLY A 40 15.28 2.74 -16.41
N VAL A 41 14.16 2.60 -15.70
CA VAL A 41 12.81 2.45 -16.30
C VAL A 41 11.83 3.37 -15.61
N ASP A 42 10.85 3.92 -16.32
CA ASP A 42 9.85 4.78 -15.67
C ASP A 42 8.89 3.97 -14.80
N ILE A 43 8.91 4.26 -13.49
CA ILE A 43 8.04 3.69 -12.47
C ILE A 43 7.05 4.76 -12.02
N THR A 44 5.76 4.41 -12.05
CA THR A 44 4.69 5.28 -11.54
C THR A 44 4.39 5.00 -10.06
N PRO A 45 3.80 5.95 -9.32
CA PRO A 45 3.38 5.74 -7.92
C PRO A 45 2.42 4.55 -7.76
N ARG A 46 1.51 4.36 -8.73
CA ARG A 46 0.61 3.19 -8.77
C ARG A 46 1.39 1.88 -8.95
N ARG A 47 2.44 1.88 -9.77
CA ARG A 47 3.31 0.71 -9.94
C ARG A 47 4.09 0.40 -8.66
N VAL A 48 4.54 1.43 -7.91
CA VAL A 48 5.12 1.23 -6.57
C VAL A 48 4.13 0.50 -5.65
N ALA A 49 2.87 0.93 -5.60
CA ALA A 49 1.86 0.28 -4.76
C ALA A 49 1.66 -1.20 -5.11
N LEU A 50 1.58 -1.54 -6.40
CA LEU A 50 1.48 -2.93 -6.83
C LEU A 50 2.72 -3.76 -6.45
N LEU A 51 3.92 -3.20 -6.59
CA LEU A 51 5.16 -3.90 -6.25
C LEU A 51 5.31 -4.13 -4.74
N LEU A 52 4.87 -3.17 -3.92
CA LEU A 52 4.83 -3.34 -2.46
C LEU A 52 3.74 -4.33 -2.02
N ALA A 53 2.59 -4.36 -2.70
CA ALA A 53 1.57 -5.39 -2.48
C ALA A 53 2.12 -6.79 -2.77
N LEU A 54 2.84 -6.97 -3.88
CA LEU A 54 3.51 -8.24 -4.20
C LEU A 54 4.56 -8.62 -3.13
N MET A 55 5.32 -7.65 -2.63
CA MET A 55 6.27 -7.89 -1.53
C MET A 55 5.57 -8.36 -0.25
N LYS A 56 4.41 -7.81 0.09
CA LYS A 56 3.62 -8.29 1.24
C LYS A 56 3.02 -9.68 1.00
N ALA A 57 2.49 -9.94 -0.19
CA ALA A 57 2.02 -11.26 -0.56
C ALA A 57 3.13 -12.31 -0.43
N ALA A 58 4.35 -12.01 -0.90
CA ALA A 58 5.50 -12.91 -0.75
C ALA A 58 5.86 -13.20 0.72
N ARG A 59 5.69 -12.23 1.64
CA ARG A 59 5.91 -12.45 3.08
C ARG A 59 4.80 -13.28 3.71
N LEU A 60 3.55 -13.11 3.28
CA LEU A 60 2.41 -13.88 3.77
C LEU A 60 2.50 -15.34 3.36
N VAL A 61 3.06 -15.66 2.18
CA VAL A 61 3.31 -17.05 1.78
C VAL A 61 4.17 -17.81 2.81
N GLU A 62 5.10 -17.12 3.47
CA GLU A 62 5.94 -17.72 4.53
C GLU A 62 5.25 -17.76 5.90
N ASN A 63 4.23 -16.93 6.13
CA ASN A 63 3.49 -16.86 7.40
C ASN A 63 2.09 -16.27 7.19
N GLU A 64 1.14 -17.11 6.80
CA GLU A 64 -0.23 -16.70 6.44
C GLU A 64 -1.05 -16.24 7.65
N ASP A 65 -0.68 -16.68 8.85
CA ASP A 65 -1.35 -16.34 10.12
C ASP A 65 -0.98 -14.95 10.64
N HIS A 66 -0.06 -14.23 9.97
CA HIS A 66 0.32 -12.89 10.37
C HIS A 66 -0.70 -11.83 9.90
N GLU A 67 -1.72 -11.60 10.72
CA GLU A 67 -2.85 -10.68 10.43
C GLU A 67 -2.43 -9.29 9.94
N ASP A 68 -1.36 -8.71 10.53
CA ASP A 68 -0.81 -7.41 10.12
C ASP A 68 -0.39 -7.36 8.64
N GLY A 69 0.05 -8.50 8.09
CA GLY A 69 0.46 -8.62 6.70
C GLY A 69 -0.71 -8.48 5.72
N TRP A 70 -1.90 -8.98 6.07
CA TRP A 70 -3.11 -8.83 5.27
C TRP A 70 -3.60 -7.38 5.25
N ALA A 71 -3.52 -6.70 6.40
CA ALA A 71 -3.84 -5.27 6.49
C ALA A 71 -2.89 -4.43 5.62
N ASP A 72 -1.58 -4.73 5.63
CA ASP A 72 -0.62 -4.06 4.75
C ASP A 72 -0.90 -4.30 3.26
N LEU A 73 -1.21 -5.54 2.89
CA LEU A 73 -1.56 -5.90 1.51
C LEU A 73 -2.76 -5.09 1.02
N ALA A 74 -3.82 -5.03 1.82
CA ALA A 74 -5.00 -4.24 1.51
C ALA A 74 -4.70 -2.73 1.50
N GLY A 75 -3.87 -2.26 2.43
CA GLY A 75 -3.40 -0.87 2.48
C GLY A 75 -2.71 -0.44 1.19
N TYR A 76 -1.81 -1.26 0.65
CA TYR A 76 -1.16 -0.95 -0.63
C TYR A 76 -2.14 -0.96 -1.81
N ALA A 77 -3.15 -1.84 -1.81
CA ALA A 77 -4.19 -1.83 -2.84
C ALA A 77 -5.02 -0.53 -2.79
N VAL A 78 -5.44 -0.10 -1.59
CA VAL A 78 -6.17 1.17 -1.38
C VAL A 78 -5.33 2.37 -1.79
N ILE A 79 -4.05 2.42 -1.39
CA ILE A 79 -3.14 3.49 -1.79
C ILE A 79 -3.02 3.53 -3.32
N GLY A 80 -2.83 2.38 -3.98
CA GLY A 80 -2.78 2.28 -5.44
C GLY A 80 -4.04 2.80 -6.14
N ALA A 81 -5.21 2.71 -5.50
CA ALA A 81 -6.45 3.23 -6.04
C ALA A 81 -6.54 4.77 -5.97
N VAL A 82 -5.88 5.41 -5.00
CA VAL A 82 -5.98 6.87 -4.76
C VAL A 82 -4.75 7.66 -5.22
N VAL A 83 -3.56 7.06 -5.27
CA VAL A 83 -2.33 7.77 -5.68
C VAL A 83 -2.30 8.06 -7.18
N GLY A 84 -1.83 9.24 -7.55
CA GLY A 84 -1.77 9.70 -8.93
C GLY A 84 -3.13 10.08 -9.53
N ARG A 85 -4.21 10.11 -8.73
CA ARG A 85 -5.40 10.89 -9.07
C ARG A 85 -5.15 12.33 -8.66
N VAL A 86 -5.33 13.26 -9.59
CA VAL A 86 -5.39 14.68 -9.26
C VAL A 86 -6.68 14.86 -8.45
N ALA A 87 -6.60 15.46 -7.27
CA ALA A 87 -7.81 15.85 -6.53
C ALA A 87 -8.59 16.83 -7.43
N GLU A 88 -9.84 16.50 -7.74
CA GLU A 88 -10.79 17.48 -8.30
C GLU A 88 -11.02 18.62 -7.30
#